data_AF-A0A3N5N4W2-F1
#
_entry.id   AF-A0A3N5N4W2-F1
#
_cell.length_a   1.000
_cell.length_b   1.000
_cell.length_c   1.000
_cell.angle_alpha   90.00
_cell.angle_beta   90.00
_cell.angle_gamma   90.00
#
_symmetry.space_group_name_H-M   'P 1'
#
loop_
_entity.id
_entity.type
_entity.pdbx_description
1 polymer ?
#
loop_
_entity_poly.entity_id
_entity_poly.type
_entity_poly.pdbx_seq_one_letter_code
_entity_poly.pdbx_strand_id
1 'polypeptide(L)' 'APLIKECYANLECKLVDSKLVASYNFFIFEVVKARAATAPKVPRTMHYRGGGAFMVSGREVSLRSMFRPENL' A
#
# COMPACT_ATOMS: atom_id res chain seq x y z
N ALA A 1 -8.26 11.03 11.00
CA ALA A 1 -9.18 10.46 9.99
C ALA A 1 -9.68 9.10 10.47
N PRO A 2 -10.92 8.69 10.16
CA PRO A 2 -11.43 7.38 10.58
C PRO A 2 -10.78 6.22 9.82
N LEU A 3 -10.83 5.02 10.40
CA LEU A 3 -10.40 3.78 9.76
C LEU A 3 -11.57 3.16 8.98
N ILE A 4 -11.24 2.37 7.95
CA ILE A 4 -12.22 1.52 7.25
C ILE A 4 -12.05 0.09 7.75
N LYS A 5 -13.09 -0.43 8.41
CA LYS A 5 -13.04 -1.73 9.11
C LYS A 5 -12.87 -2.89 8.13
N GLU A 6 -13.42 -2.76 6.94
CA GLU A 6 -13.45 -3.76 5.87
C GLU A 6 -12.12 -3.82 5.09
N CYS A 7 -11.26 -2.80 5.21
CA CYS A 7 -9.96 -2.78 4.55
C CYS A 7 -9.00 -3.78 5.20
N TYR A 8 -8.26 -4.52 4.38
CA TYR A 8 -7.22 -5.43 4.85
C TYR A 8 -6.15 -4.72 5.67
N ALA A 9 -5.75 -3.51 5.28
CA ALA A 9 -4.78 -2.71 6.02
C ALA A 9 -5.22 -1.25 6.10
N ASN A 10 -4.92 -0.63 7.24
CA ASN A 10 -5.05 0.80 7.47
C ASN A 10 -3.70 1.36 7.95
N LEU A 11 -3.25 2.44 7.31
CA LEU A 11 -2.07 3.18 7.69
C LEU A 11 -2.51 4.56 8.19
N GLU A 12 -2.31 4.82 9.48
CA GLU A 12 -2.59 6.12 10.07
C GLU A 12 -1.36 7.00 9.90
N CYS A 13 -1.55 8.19 9.33
CA CYS A 13 -0.45 9.04 8.90
C CYS A 13 -0.58 10.48 9.39
N LYS A 14 0.56 11.18 9.47
CA LYS A 14 0.67 12.63 9.61
C LYS A 14 1.39 13.24 8.42
N LEU A 15 0.91 14.38 7.92
CA LEU A 15 1.60 15.12 6.84
C LEU A 15 2.89 15.73 7.41
N VAL A 16 4.04 15.36 6.85
CA VAL A 16 5.36 15.81 7.35
C VAL A 16 6.11 16.71 6.38
N ASP A 17 5.81 16.67 5.08
CA ASP A 17 6.29 17.66 4.12
C ASP A 17 5.19 17.95 3.07
N SER A 18 4.91 19.24 2.87
CA SER A 18 3.87 19.76 1.98
C SER A 18 4.41 20.64 0.84
N LYS A 19 5.73 20.76 0.67
CA LYS A 19 6.35 21.66 -0.31
C LYS A 19 5.90 21.41 -1.76
N LEU A 20 5.56 20.17 -2.09
CA LEU A 20 5.15 19.75 -3.44
C LEU A 20 3.62 19.70 -3.64
N VAL A 21 2.83 20.05 -2.63
CA VAL A 21 1.36 19.99 -2.71
C VAL A 21 0.84 20.98 -3.75
N ALA A 22 1.31 22.23 -3.72
CA ALA A 22 0.80 23.27 -4.61
C ALA A 22 1.12 23.03 -6.09
N SER A 23 2.26 22.42 -6.38
CA SER A 23 2.74 22.20 -7.76
C SER A 23 2.31 20.85 -8.34
N TYR A 24 2.21 19.82 -7.50
CA TYR A 24 2.02 18.44 -7.97
C TYR A 24 0.90 17.67 -7.27
N ASN A 25 0.23 18.27 -6.28
CA ASN A 25 -0.66 17.55 -5.35
C ASN A 25 0.05 16.34 -4.72
N PHE A 26 1.34 16.47 -4.43
CA PHE A 26 2.17 15.41 -3.87
C PHE A 26 2.38 15.64 -2.37
N PHE A 27 2.08 14.62 -1.57
CA PHE A 27 2.09 14.67 -0.11
C PHE A 27 3.10 13.67 0.46
N ILE A 28 3.91 14.08 1.43
CA ILE A 28 4.80 13.18 2.16
C ILE A 28 4.21 12.94 3.56
N PHE A 29 3.88 11.68 3.82
CA PHE A 29 3.22 11.24 5.05
C PHE A 29 4.14 10.33 5.87
N GLU A 30 4.23 10.58 7.18
CA GLU A 30 4.81 9.65 8.15
C GLU A 30 3.73 8.70 8.65
N VAL A 31 3.98 7.38 8.57
CA VAL A 31 3.10 6.36 9.15
C VAL A 31 3.35 6.30 10.66
N VAL A 32 2.37 6.74 11.45
CA VAL A 32 2.44 6.74 12.92
C VAL A 32 1.81 5.50 13.54
N LYS A 33 0.95 4.80 12.79
CA LYS A 33 0.37 3.52 13.19
C LYS A 33 -0.01 2.69 11.97
N ALA A 34 0.21 1.38 12.06
CA ALA A 34 -0.22 0.45 11.03
C ALA A 34 -1.09 -0.65 11.65
N ARG A 35 -2.15 -1.03 10.96
CA ARG A 35 -3.00 -2.18 11.30
C ARG A 35 -3.27 -2.97 10.05
N ALA A 36 -3.11 -4.29 10.11
CA ALA A 36 -3.48 -5.21 9.05
C ALA A 36 -4.32 -6.34 9.63
N ALA A 37 -5.23 -6.88 8.82
CA ALA A 37 -5.96 -8.09 9.15
C ALA A 37 -4.97 -9.26 9.29
N THR A 38 -5.24 -10.14 10.25
CA THR A 38 -4.38 -11.30 10.52
C THR A 38 -4.59 -12.44 9.51
N ALA A 39 -5.72 -12.43 8.81
CA ALA A 39 -6.04 -13.40 7.76
C ALA A 39 -6.86 -12.74 6.63
N PRO A 40 -6.67 -13.19 5.38
CA PRO A 40 -5.67 -14.16 4.93
C PRO A 40 -4.25 -13.56 4.96
N LYS A 41 -3.22 -14.39 5.17
CA LYS A 41 -1.81 -13.92 5.21
C LYS A 41 -1.40 -13.19 3.92
N VAL A 42 -1.94 -13.61 2.78
CA VAL A 42 -1.73 -13.00 1.47
C VAL A 42 -3.10 -12.60 0.90
N PRO A 43 -3.49 -11.32 0.97
CA PRO A 43 -4.78 -10.87 0.44
C PRO A 43 -4.74 -10.78 -1.09
N ARG A 44 -5.89 -10.97 -1.73
CA ARG A 44 -6.06 -10.58 -3.14
C ARG A 44 -6.26 -9.06 -3.20
N THR A 45 -5.30 -8.35 -3.79
CA THR A 45 -5.36 -6.89 -3.96
C THR A 45 -6.00 -6.52 -5.29
N MET A 46 -6.51 -5.29 -5.38
CA MET A 46 -7.02 -4.72 -6.62
C MET A 46 -6.10 -3.59 -7.08
N HIS A 47 -5.85 -3.55 -8.39
CA HIS A 47 -5.04 -2.53 -9.05
C HIS A 47 -5.90 -1.81 -10.08
N TYR A 48 -6.15 -0.52 -9.87
CA TYR A 48 -6.91 0.29 -10.82
C TYR A 48 -6.09 0.57 -12.08
N ARG A 49 -6.72 0.45 -13.26
CA ARG A 49 -6.07 0.61 -14.57
C ARG A 49 -6.57 1.80 -15.38
N GLY A 50 -7.57 2.55 -14.87
CA GLY A 50 -8.25 3.62 -15.62
C GLY A 50 -9.59 3.17 -16.20
N GLY A 51 -10.49 4.12 -16.48
CA GLY A 51 -11.77 3.86 -17.15
C GLY A 51 -12.72 2.90 -16.42
N GLY A 52 -12.63 2.81 -15.09
CA GLY A 52 -13.40 1.83 -14.31
C GLY A 52 -12.89 0.38 -14.41
N ALA A 53 -11.76 0.14 -15.06
CA ALA A 53 -11.16 -1.19 -15.16
C ALA A 53 -10.21 -1.49 -13.99
N PHE A 54 -10.28 -2.72 -13.48
CA PHE A 54 -9.48 -3.19 -12.35
C PHE A 54 -8.84 -4.54 -12.68
N MET A 55 -7.62 -4.74 -12.19
CA MET A 55 -6.94 -6.03 -12.17
C MET A 55 -6.93 -6.56 -10.74
N VAL A 56 -7.33 -7.81 -10.55
CA VAL A 56 -7.18 -8.51 -9.27
C VAL A 56 -5.84 -9.24 -9.28
N SER A 57 -5.09 -9.15 -8.19
CA SER A 57 -3.81 -9.85 -8.04
C SER A 57 -3.99 -11.36 -8.23
N GLY A 58 -3.16 -11.94 -9.09
CA GLY A 58 -3.16 -13.37 -9.38
C GLY A 58 -2.28 -14.18 -8.42
N ARG A 59 -1.66 -15.23 -8.95
CA ARG A 59 -0.77 -16.13 -8.21
C ARG A 59 0.49 -15.40 -7.73
N GLU A 60 0.84 -15.59 -6.47
CA GLU A 60 2.13 -15.17 -5.91
C GLU A 60 3.27 -16.04 -6.44
N VAL A 61 4.40 -15.43 -6.78
CA VAL A 61 5.63 -16.11 -7.20
C VAL A 61 6.77 -15.59 -6.34
N SER A 62 7.46 -16.49 -5.63
CA SER A 62 8.67 -16.14 -4.90
C SER A 62 9.88 -16.18 -5.83
N LEU A 63 10.55 -15.04 -5.97
CA LEU A 63 11.84 -14.93 -6.69
C LEU A 63 13.01 -14.73 -5.73
N ARG A 64 12.83 -14.99 -4.42
CA ARG A 64 13.82 -14.73 -3.38
C ARG A 64 15.20 -15.29 -3.70
N SER A 65 15.26 -16.48 -4.32
CA SER A 65 16.52 -17.13 -4.72
C SER A 65 17.32 -16.38 -5.78
N MET A 66 16.70 -15.42 -6.48
CA MET A 66 17.34 -14.61 -7.51
C MET A 66 17.93 -13.31 -6.95
N PHE A 67 17.67 -12.98 -5.69
CA PHE A 67 18.15 -11.76 -5.03
C PHE A 67 19.33 -12.07 -4.12
N ARG A 68 20.31 -11.17 -4.08
CA ARG A 68 21.40 -11.24 -3.10
C ARG A 68 20.85 -10.90 -1.71
N PRO A 69 21.38 -11.48 -0.61
CA PRO A 69 20.88 -11.23 0.74
C PRO A 69 20.80 -9.75 1.13
N GLU A 70 21.69 -8.90 0.62
CA GLU A 70 21.69 -7.45 0.86
C GLU A 70 20.53 -6.69 0.20
N ASN A 71 19.77 -7.33 -0.69
CA ASN A 71 18.62 -6.75 -1.40
C ASN A 71 17.26 -7.34 -0.96
N LEU A 72 17.25 -8.13 0.12
CA LEU A 72 16.06 -8.76 0.71
C LEU A 72 15.69 -8.08 2.03
#